data_AF-A0A8T7I847-F1
#
_entry.id   AF-A0A8T7I847-F1
#
_cell.length_a   1.000
_cell.length_b   1.000
_cell.length_c   1.000
_cell.angle_alpha   90.00
_cell.angle_beta   90.00
_cell.angle_gamma   90.00
#
_symmetry.space_group_name_H-M   'P 1'
#
loop_
_entity.id
_entity.type
_entity.pdbx_description
1 polymer ?
#
loop_
_entity_poly.entity_id
_entity_poly.type
_entity_poly.pdbx_seq_one_letter_code
_entity_poly.pdbx_strand_id
1 'polypeptide(L)'
;MKALAALFLLMLSFPSFSNEEVYLSPDKFIDKTFSEEPEQHYFWLTKPHKSKVSSILGRKPNQIRIKYWGKGVRTAWILDEIGKEQPITVGITVEEDKIKGLHVLIYRESRGYEVKQSFFTEQYIGATLDKKLDLTQNIDGITGATLSVRALNKLARVALYLHKQSPFSRHEQTAALDKS
;
A
#
# COMPACT_ATOMS: atom_id res chain seq x y z
N MET A 1 24.39 42.92 -49.73
CA MET A 1 23.70 41.60 -49.85
C MET A 1 24.61 40.59 -49.18
N LYS A 2 24.27 39.87 -48.11
CA LYS A 2 23.01 39.28 -47.65
C LYS A 2 23.06 39.27 -46.11
N ALA A 3 22.02 39.75 -45.42
CA ALA A 3 21.91 39.60 -43.98
C ALA A 3 21.18 38.29 -43.66
N LEU A 4 21.81 37.54 -42.75
CA LEU A 4 21.47 36.24 -42.22
C LEU A 4 20.19 36.33 -41.35
N ALA A 5 19.20 35.47 -41.59
CA ALA A 5 18.07 35.29 -40.67
C ALA A 5 18.04 33.84 -40.22
N ALA A 6 18.75 33.54 -39.12
CA ALA A 6 18.62 32.28 -38.41
C ALA A 6 17.40 32.37 -37.49
N LEU A 7 16.32 31.69 -37.87
CA LEU A 7 15.10 31.59 -37.07
C LEU A 7 15.35 30.62 -35.90
N PHE A 8 15.53 31.18 -34.71
CA PHE A 8 15.69 30.42 -33.47
C PHE A 8 14.31 29.93 -33.00
N LEU A 9 13.96 28.67 -33.29
CA LEU A 9 12.71 28.05 -32.85
C LEU A 9 12.82 27.74 -31.34
N LEU A 10 12.26 28.60 -30.50
CA LEU A 10 12.20 28.42 -29.05
C LEU A 10 11.14 27.35 -28.73
N MET A 11 11.56 26.09 -28.57
CA MET A 11 10.74 25.01 -28.03
C MET A 11 10.48 25.27 -26.53
N LEU A 12 9.36 25.92 -26.21
CA LEU A 12 8.84 26.02 -24.85
C LEU A 12 8.37 24.63 -24.40
N SER A 13 9.21 23.93 -23.64
CA SER A 13 8.79 22.73 -22.92
C SER A 13 7.83 23.13 -21.80
N PHE A 14 6.53 22.93 -22.01
CA PHE A 14 5.57 23.02 -20.91
C PHE A 14 5.88 21.91 -19.89
N PRO A 15 6.03 22.22 -18.59
CA PRO A 15 6.16 21.18 -17.58
C PRO A 15 4.85 20.40 -17.54
N SER A 16 4.92 19.09 -17.75
CA SER A 16 3.81 18.20 -17.45
C SER A 16 3.54 18.27 -15.95
N PHE A 17 2.43 18.89 -15.55
CA PHE A 17 1.95 18.83 -14.17
C PHE A 17 1.61 17.38 -13.84
N SER A 18 2.54 16.69 -13.17
CA SER A 18 2.24 15.42 -12.51
C SER A 18 1.35 15.74 -11.32
N ASN A 19 0.14 15.16 -11.26
CA ASN A 19 -0.76 15.29 -10.10
C ASN A 19 -0.29 14.44 -8.90
N GLU A 20 1.02 14.26 -8.73
CA GLU A 20 1.57 13.52 -7.60
C GLU A 20 1.48 14.37 -6.34
N GLU A 21 0.68 13.93 -5.38
CA GLU A 21 0.53 14.54 -4.07
C GLU A 21 1.00 13.55 -2.99
N VAL A 22 2.03 13.95 -2.24
CA VAL A 22 2.56 13.19 -1.11
C VAL A 22 1.88 13.66 0.17
N TYR A 23 0.89 12.90 0.63
CA TYR A 23 0.15 13.22 1.86
C TYR A 23 0.91 12.85 3.12
N LEU A 24 1.63 11.74 3.08
CA LEU A 24 2.50 11.28 4.15
C LEU A 24 3.67 10.53 3.51
N SER A 25 4.90 10.99 3.75
CA SER A 25 6.06 10.30 3.20
C SER A 25 6.19 8.89 3.79
N PRO A 26 6.69 7.91 3.02
CA PRO A 26 7.00 6.56 3.51
C PRO A 26 7.74 6.54 4.85
N ASP A 27 8.81 7.33 4.98
CA ASP A 27 9.62 7.35 6.20
C ASP A 27 8.82 7.87 7.40
N LYS A 28 8.07 8.96 7.24
CA LYS A 28 7.18 9.48 8.29
C LYS A 28 6.07 8.50 8.66
N PHE A 29 5.61 7.67 7.72
CA PHE A 29 4.66 6.61 8.02
C PHE A 29 5.29 5.52 8.91
N ILE A 30 6.52 5.11 8.62
CA ILE A 30 7.24 4.15 9.46
C ILE A 30 7.51 4.72 10.85
N ASP A 31 8.00 5.96 10.95
CA ASP A 31 8.25 6.65 12.22
C ASP A 31 6.99 6.78 13.09
N LYS A 32 5.83 7.03 12.47
CA LYS A 32 4.54 7.07 13.18
C LYS A 32 4.03 5.69 13.57
N THR A 33 4.45 4.64 12.88
CA THR A 33 3.93 3.28 13.09
C THR A 33 4.61 2.60 14.27
N PHE A 34 5.87 2.91 14.57
CA PHE A 34 6.65 2.24 15.60
C PHE A 34 7.25 3.25 16.58
N SER A 35 7.08 2.99 17.88
CA SER A 35 7.70 3.79 18.95
C SER A 35 9.18 3.46 19.16
N GLU A 36 9.59 2.27 18.73
CA GLU A 36 10.98 1.79 18.73
C GLU A 36 11.43 1.56 17.28
N GLU A 37 12.74 1.53 17.05
CA GLU A 37 13.28 1.23 15.72
C GLU A 37 12.85 -0.18 15.26
N PRO A 38 12.14 -0.29 14.13
CA PRO A 38 11.68 -1.57 13.61
C PRO A 38 12.75 -2.25 12.76
N GLU A 39 12.68 -3.57 12.66
CA GLU A 39 13.52 -4.34 11.77
C GLU A 39 13.00 -4.25 10.33
N GLN A 40 13.92 -4.07 9.37
CA GLN A 40 13.59 -4.06 7.95
C GLN A 40 13.73 -5.47 7.36
N HIS A 41 12.70 -5.93 6.67
CA HIS A 41 12.66 -7.26 6.06
C HIS A 41 12.25 -7.20 4.58
N TYR A 42 12.48 -8.32 3.90
CA TYR A 42 11.98 -8.56 2.56
C TYR A 42 11.14 -9.85 2.54
N PHE A 43 9.89 -9.73 2.12
CA PHE A 43 9.02 -10.86 1.86
C PHE A 43 9.20 -11.33 0.41
N TRP A 44 9.73 -12.53 0.22
CA TRP A 44 9.91 -13.10 -1.13
C TRP A 44 8.59 -13.65 -1.67
N LEU A 45 8.15 -13.11 -2.80
CA LEU A 45 6.97 -13.59 -3.52
C LEU A 45 7.34 -14.84 -4.33
N THR A 46 7.50 -15.97 -3.63
CA THR A 46 7.65 -17.30 -4.23
C THR A 46 6.38 -17.67 -5.02
N LYS A 47 6.44 -18.74 -5.82
CA LYS A 47 5.29 -19.22 -6.63
C LYS A 47 3.97 -19.34 -5.83
N PRO A 48 3.91 -19.96 -4.63
CA PRO A 48 2.66 -20.02 -3.86
C PRO A 48 2.15 -18.65 -3.44
N HIS A 49 3.02 -17.77 -2.93
CA HIS A 49 2.63 -16.42 -2.52
C HIS A 49 2.19 -15.56 -3.71
N LYS A 50 2.88 -15.65 -4.85
CA LYS A 50 2.46 -14.98 -6.09
C LYS A 50 1.07 -15.41 -6.52
N SER A 51 0.75 -16.71 -6.46
CA SER A 51 -0.58 -17.21 -6.79
C SER A 51 -1.65 -16.57 -5.90
N LYS A 52 -1.41 -16.56 -4.58
CA LYS A 52 -2.37 -16.03 -3.60
C LYS A 52 -2.54 -14.52 -3.71
N VAL A 53 -1.45 -13.76 -3.82
CA VAL A 53 -1.48 -12.31 -4.09
C VAL A 53 -2.18 -12.03 -5.42
N SER A 54 -1.93 -12.82 -6.47
CA SER A 54 -2.61 -12.63 -7.77
C SER A 54 -4.12 -12.81 -7.67
N SER A 55 -4.60 -13.77 -6.87
CA SER A 55 -6.04 -13.95 -6.65
C SER A 55 -6.69 -12.76 -5.94
N ILE A 56 -5.96 -12.08 -5.06
CA ILE A 56 -6.44 -10.86 -4.38
C ILE A 56 -6.41 -9.67 -5.35
N LEU A 57 -5.31 -9.46 -6.06
CA LEU A 57 -5.14 -8.30 -6.94
C LEU A 57 -5.97 -8.40 -8.23
N GLY A 58 -6.31 -9.62 -8.67
CA GLY A 58 -6.90 -9.89 -9.98
C GLY A 58 -5.91 -9.72 -11.14
N ARG A 59 -4.61 -9.65 -10.83
CA ARG A 59 -3.50 -9.56 -11.79
C ARG A 59 -2.24 -10.16 -11.18
N LYS A 60 -1.24 -10.47 -12.00
CA LYS A 60 0.07 -10.91 -11.48
C LYS A 60 0.80 -9.71 -10.84
N PRO A 61 1.42 -9.88 -9.65
CA PRO A 61 2.32 -8.87 -9.12
C PRO A 61 3.62 -8.85 -9.94
N ASN A 62 4.12 -7.65 -10.25
CA ASN A 62 5.34 -7.46 -11.04
C ASN A 62 6.61 -7.56 -10.17
N GLN A 63 6.46 -7.52 -8.85
CA GLN A 63 7.57 -7.53 -7.89
C GLN A 63 7.98 -8.97 -7.54
N ILE A 64 9.26 -9.16 -7.23
CA ILE A 64 9.82 -10.44 -6.76
C ILE A 64 9.82 -10.52 -5.22
N ARG A 65 9.97 -9.37 -4.56
CA ARG A 65 9.94 -9.24 -3.11
C ARG A 65 9.30 -7.92 -2.71
N ILE A 66 8.72 -7.89 -1.52
CA ILE A 66 8.11 -6.71 -0.91
C ILE A 66 8.92 -6.33 0.32
N LYS A 67 9.35 -5.07 0.40
CA LYS A 67 9.98 -4.54 1.62
C LYS A 67 8.91 -4.27 2.67
N TYR A 68 9.18 -4.62 3.91
CA TYR A 68 8.31 -4.32 5.04
C TYR A 68 9.12 -4.12 6.31
N TRP A 69 8.47 -3.60 7.34
CA TRP A 69 9.07 -3.39 8.65
C TRP A 69 8.29 -4.17 9.70
N GLY A 70 8.98 -4.69 10.71
CA GLY A 70 8.36 -5.47 11.77
C GLY A 70 9.00 -5.25 13.13
N LYS A 71 8.20 -5.36 14.20
CA LYS A 71 8.64 -5.36 15.59
C LYS A 71 7.56 -6.04 16.45
N GLY A 72 7.94 -7.04 17.24
CA GLY A 72 6.99 -7.78 18.08
C GLY A 72 5.88 -8.46 17.25
N VAL A 73 4.62 -8.10 17.48
CA VAL A 73 3.46 -8.62 16.73
C VAL A 73 2.92 -7.63 15.68
N ARG A 74 3.71 -6.61 15.33
CA ARG A 74 3.32 -5.52 14.42
C ARG A 74 4.18 -5.52 13.17
N THR A 75 3.55 -5.29 12.00
CA THR A 75 4.22 -5.01 10.74
C THR A 75 3.67 -3.78 10.04
N ALA A 76 4.51 -3.13 9.24
CA ALA A 76 4.15 -2.02 8.36
C ALA A 76 4.50 -2.36 6.91
N TRP A 77 3.51 -2.20 6.03
CA TRP A 77 3.61 -2.50 4.61
C TRP A 77 3.40 -1.22 3.81
N ILE A 78 4.24 -0.97 2.82
CA ILE A 78 4.03 0.10 1.84
C ILE A 78 3.82 -0.58 0.49
N LEU A 79 2.61 -0.47 -0.04
CA LEU A 79 2.17 -1.22 -1.22
C LEU A 79 1.56 -0.27 -2.25
N ASP A 80 1.65 -0.66 -3.53
CA ASP A 80 1.09 0.08 -4.65
C ASP A 80 0.04 -0.75 -5.39
N GLU A 81 -1.08 -0.11 -5.76
CA GLU A 81 -2.04 -0.67 -6.70
C GLU A 81 -2.58 0.44 -7.62
N ILE A 82 -2.87 0.07 -8.86
CA ILE A 82 -3.46 0.99 -9.84
C ILE A 82 -4.89 1.31 -9.39
N GLY A 83 -5.18 2.61 -9.28
CA GLY A 83 -6.53 3.13 -9.12
C GLY A 83 -7.30 3.02 -10.44
N LYS A 84 -7.54 4.16 -11.08
CA LYS A 84 -8.06 4.21 -12.45
C LYS A 84 -6.96 4.04 -13.48
N GLU A 85 -5.88 4.79 -13.35
CA GLU A 85 -4.80 4.93 -14.34
C GLU A 85 -3.41 4.99 -13.70
N GLN A 86 -3.30 5.48 -12.46
CA GLN A 86 -2.03 5.70 -11.77
C GLN A 86 -1.95 4.90 -10.45
N PRO A 87 -0.74 4.58 -9.97
CA PRO A 87 -0.58 3.87 -8.71
C PRO A 87 -0.93 4.75 -7.51
N ILE A 88 -1.68 4.16 -6.58
CA ILE A 88 -1.93 4.67 -5.24
C ILE A 88 -0.96 3.96 -4.29
N THR A 89 -0.13 4.71 -3.58
CA THR A 89 0.80 4.18 -2.59
C THR A 89 0.16 4.23 -1.21
N VAL A 90 0.04 3.08 -0.55
CA VAL A 90 -0.67 2.93 0.72
C VAL A 90 0.23 2.30 1.77
N GLY A 91 0.27 2.93 2.95
CA GLY A 91 0.87 2.39 4.17
C GLY A 91 -0.19 1.65 4.97
N ILE A 92 0.05 0.37 5.28
CA ILE A 92 -0.85 -0.45 6.10
C ILE A 92 -0.09 -0.99 7.30
N THR A 93 -0.59 -0.71 8.50
CA THR A 93 -0.11 -1.29 9.75
C THR A 93 -0.99 -2.47 10.12
N VAL A 94 -0.38 -3.64 10.31
CA VAL A 94 -1.05 -4.84 10.81
C VAL A 94 -0.44 -5.19 12.16
N GLU A 95 -1.28 -5.41 13.16
CA GLU A 95 -0.85 -5.80 14.50
C GLU A 95 -1.80 -6.88 15.00
N GLU A 96 -1.27 -7.95 15.60
CA GLU A 96 -2.09 -9.04 16.13
C GLU A 96 -3.08 -9.62 15.09
N ASP A 97 -2.60 -9.83 13.86
CA ASP A 97 -3.37 -10.37 12.71
C ASP A 97 -4.57 -9.51 12.24
N LYS A 98 -4.69 -8.25 12.68
CA LYS A 98 -5.73 -7.29 12.27
C LYS A 98 -5.12 -5.97 11.81
N ILE A 99 -5.82 -5.26 10.93
CA ILE A 99 -5.38 -3.92 10.52
C ILE A 99 -5.49 -2.97 11.72
N LYS A 100 -4.37 -2.33 12.05
CA LYS A 100 -4.30 -1.27 13.06
C LYS A 100 -4.49 0.12 12.44
N GLY A 101 -4.09 0.29 11.19
CA GLY A 101 -4.25 1.53 10.45
C GLY A 101 -3.96 1.37 8.96
N LEU A 102 -4.56 2.24 8.16
CA LEU A 102 -4.34 2.35 6.71
C LEU A 102 -4.26 3.83 6.34
N HIS A 103 -3.23 4.20 5.58
CA HIS A 103 -3.01 5.58 5.14
C HIS A 103 -2.63 5.62 3.66
N VAL A 104 -3.29 6.48 2.89
CA VAL A 104 -2.83 6.84 1.55
C VAL A 104 -1.61 7.75 1.69
N LEU A 105 -0.46 7.29 1.21
CA LEU A 105 0.82 8.00 1.33
C LEU A 105 1.06 8.93 0.15
N ILE A 106 0.84 8.41 -1.06
CA ILE A 106 1.06 9.13 -2.32
C ILE A 106 -0.10 8.82 -3.26
N TYR A 107 -0.68 9.86 -3.85
CA TYR A 107 -1.78 9.77 -4.80
C TYR A 107 -1.47 10.57 -6.06
N ARG A 108 -1.88 10.06 -7.22
CA ARG A 108 -1.43 10.55 -8.54
C ARG A 108 -2.56 10.81 -9.52
N GLU A 109 -3.81 10.71 -9.07
CA GLU A 109 -4.99 10.89 -9.90
C GLU A 109 -5.74 12.17 -9.54
N SER A 110 -6.49 12.71 -10.50
CA SER A 110 -7.24 13.95 -10.32
C SER A 110 -8.54 13.79 -9.51
N ARG A 111 -9.03 12.55 -9.35
CA ARG A 111 -10.30 12.22 -8.67
C ARG A 111 -10.13 11.00 -7.79
N GLY A 112 -11.00 10.86 -6.80
CA GLY A 112 -10.99 9.74 -5.86
C GLY A 112 -10.00 9.91 -4.70
N TYR A 113 -9.42 11.09 -4.54
CA TYR A 113 -8.50 11.42 -3.44
C TYR A 113 -9.21 11.41 -2.08
N GLU A 114 -10.53 11.39 -2.05
CA GLU A 114 -11.35 11.29 -0.84
C GLU A 114 -11.05 10.02 -0.03
N VAL A 115 -10.52 8.96 -0.67
CA VAL A 115 -10.10 7.74 0.03
C VAL A 115 -8.92 7.94 1.00
N LYS A 116 -8.26 9.11 0.98
CA LYS A 116 -7.21 9.46 1.95
C LYS A 116 -7.76 9.93 3.30
N GLN A 117 -9.03 10.31 3.34
CA GLN A 117 -9.63 10.96 4.51
C GLN A 117 -9.79 9.95 5.64
N SER A 118 -9.58 10.41 6.89
CA SER A 118 -9.61 9.53 8.06
C SER A 118 -10.95 8.82 8.22
N PHE A 119 -12.07 9.51 7.98
CA PHE A 119 -13.41 8.92 8.05
C PHE A 119 -13.55 7.69 7.14
N PHE A 120 -12.81 7.63 6.03
CA PHE A 120 -12.82 6.48 5.14
C PHE A 120 -11.83 5.42 5.59
N THR A 121 -10.58 5.78 5.88
CA THR A 121 -9.53 4.79 6.19
C THR A 121 -9.70 4.14 7.57
N GLU A 122 -10.39 4.80 8.51
CA GLU A 122 -10.75 4.23 9.81
C GLU A 122 -11.66 3.00 9.68
N GLN A 123 -12.41 2.87 8.58
CA GLN A 123 -13.23 1.69 8.29
C GLN A 123 -12.41 0.40 8.16
N TYR A 124 -11.09 0.47 7.98
CA TYR A 124 -10.22 -0.72 7.93
C TYR A 124 -9.75 -1.20 9.30
N ILE A 125 -9.88 -0.39 10.35
CA ILE A 125 -9.37 -0.75 11.69
C ILE A 125 -10.12 -2.00 12.19
N GLY A 126 -9.38 -2.99 12.68
CA GLY A 126 -9.92 -4.27 13.14
C GLY A 126 -10.19 -5.29 12.03
N ALA A 127 -10.05 -4.92 10.75
CA ALA A 127 -10.26 -5.86 9.65
C ALA A 127 -9.27 -7.02 9.72
N THR A 128 -9.78 -8.23 9.46
CA THR A 128 -9.00 -9.45 9.28
C THR A 128 -9.37 -10.13 7.97
N LEU A 129 -8.75 -11.27 7.65
CA LEU A 129 -9.12 -12.09 6.50
C LEU A 129 -9.97 -13.29 6.92
N ASP A 130 -11.03 -13.53 6.16
CA ASP A 130 -11.81 -14.75 6.25
C ASP A 130 -11.11 -15.93 5.52
N LYS A 131 -11.76 -17.10 5.49
CA LYS A 131 -11.23 -18.31 4.82
C LYS A 131 -11.08 -18.14 3.29
N LYS A 132 -11.81 -17.20 2.68
CA LYS A 132 -11.75 -16.87 1.25
C LYS A 132 -10.76 -15.74 0.95
N LEU A 133 -10.08 -15.21 1.98
CA LEU A 133 -9.22 -14.04 1.95
C LEU A 133 -9.97 -12.73 1.67
N ASP A 134 -11.27 -12.66 1.91
CA ASP A 134 -12.00 -11.40 1.90
C ASP A 134 -11.88 -10.71 3.26
N LEU A 135 -12.09 -9.39 3.30
CA LEU A 135 -12.10 -8.65 4.56
C LEU A 135 -13.31 -9.09 5.38
N THR A 136 -13.13 -9.27 6.69
CA THR A 136 -14.23 -9.64 7.60
C THR A 136 -15.25 -8.54 7.81
N GLN A 137 -14.92 -7.30 7.46
CA GLN A 137 -15.81 -6.15 7.54
C GLN A 137 -16.03 -5.54 6.16
N ASN A 138 -17.23 -5.00 5.97
CA ASN A 138 -17.57 -4.25 4.77
C ASN A 138 -16.93 -2.85 4.83
N ILE A 139 -16.49 -2.36 3.68
CA ILE A 139 -15.93 -1.01 3.53
C ILE A 139 -16.87 -0.25 2.60
N ASP A 140 -17.53 0.76 3.15
CA ASP A 140 -18.45 1.60 2.38
C ASP A 140 -17.68 2.36 1.31
N GLY A 141 -18.22 2.35 0.10
CA GLY A 141 -17.62 3.05 -1.03
C GLY A 141 -17.75 4.56 -0.94
N ILE A 142 -16.92 5.28 -1.69
CA ILE A 142 -17.07 6.71 -1.94
C ILE A 142 -17.54 6.91 -3.38
N THR A 143 -18.62 7.66 -3.56
CA THR A 143 -19.15 8.03 -4.88
C THR A 143 -18.06 8.67 -5.73
N GLY A 144 -17.86 8.16 -6.95
CA GLY A 144 -16.83 8.67 -7.86
C GLY A 144 -15.40 8.18 -7.59
N ALA A 145 -15.18 7.38 -6.53
CA ALA A 145 -13.88 6.84 -6.16
C ALA A 145 -13.84 5.30 -6.12
N THR A 146 -14.79 4.62 -6.78
CA THR A 146 -14.94 3.15 -6.73
C THR A 146 -13.66 2.38 -7.06
N LEU A 147 -12.87 2.85 -8.03
CA LEU A 147 -11.61 2.21 -8.40
C LEU A 147 -10.52 2.38 -7.34
N SER A 148 -10.43 3.56 -6.72
CA SER A 148 -9.53 3.84 -5.60
C SER A 148 -9.91 3.02 -4.37
N VAL A 149 -11.20 2.93 -4.03
CA VAL A 149 -11.71 2.06 -2.95
C VAL A 149 -11.33 0.60 -3.21
N ARG A 150 -11.52 0.13 -4.45
CA ARG A 150 -11.15 -1.24 -4.84
C ARG A 150 -9.64 -1.49 -4.70
N ALA A 151 -8.80 -0.52 -5.07
CA ALA A 151 -7.35 -0.62 -4.91
C ALA A 151 -6.96 -0.74 -3.43
N LEU A 152 -7.50 0.12 -2.56
CA LEU A 152 -7.24 0.05 -1.12
C LEU A 152 -7.72 -1.29 -0.51
N ASN A 153 -8.89 -1.77 -0.89
CA ASN A 153 -9.41 -3.09 -0.45
C ASN A 153 -8.46 -4.23 -0.83
N LYS A 154 -7.91 -4.21 -2.05
CA LYS A 154 -6.93 -5.20 -2.49
C LYS A 154 -5.65 -5.13 -1.65
N LEU A 155 -5.12 -3.93 -1.43
CA LEU A 155 -3.87 -3.73 -0.69
C LEU A 155 -4.02 -4.12 0.80
N ALA A 156 -5.15 -3.78 1.43
CA ALA A 156 -5.50 -4.21 2.77
C ALA A 156 -5.47 -5.75 2.90
N ARG A 157 -6.10 -6.44 1.95
CA ARG A 157 -6.11 -7.92 1.91
C ARG A 157 -4.71 -8.50 1.69
N VAL A 158 -3.91 -7.89 0.81
CA VAL A 158 -2.52 -8.31 0.59
C VAL A 158 -1.70 -8.14 1.87
N ALA A 159 -1.76 -7.00 2.53
CA ALA A 159 -1.02 -6.74 3.77
C ALA A 159 -1.35 -7.75 4.88
N LEU A 160 -2.65 -8.04 5.09
CA LEU A 160 -3.07 -9.05 6.06
C LEU A 160 -2.58 -10.46 5.70
N TYR A 161 -2.66 -10.83 4.42
CA TYR A 161 -2.14 -12.12 3.95
C TYR A 161 -0.63 -12.22 4.23
N LEU A 162 0.15 -11.21 3.85
CA LEU A 162 1.59 -11.20 4.02
C LEU A 162 2.00 -11.17 5.50
N HIS A 163 1.32 -10.40 6.35
CA HIS A 163 1.53 -10.40 7.80
C HIS A 163 1.38 -11.82 8.37
N LYS A 164 0.32 -12.54 8.00
CA LYS A 164 0.08 -13.92 8.45
C LYS A 164 1.16 -14.91 7.99
N GLN A 165 1.89 -14.60 6.92
CA GLN A 165 3.02 -15.41 6.43
C GLN A 165 4.38 -14.92 6.98
N SER A 166 4.39 -13.89 7.82
CA SER A 166 5.60 -13.28 8.38
C SER A 166 5.87 -13.81 9.80
N PRO A 167 7.12 -13.72 10.29
CA PRO A 167 7.48 -14.13 11.65
C PRO A 167 6.85 -13.23 12.75
N PHE A 168 6.21 -12.13 12.36
CA PHE A 168 5.52 -11.20 13.27
C PHE A 168 4.04 -11.56 13.48
N SER A 169 3.55 -12.64 12.86
CA SER A 169 2.19 -13.13 13.10
C SER A 169 2.06 -13.68 14.52
N ARG A 170 0.84 -13.62 15.10
CA ARG A 170 0.61 -14.06 16.48
C ARG A 170 1.02 -15.52 16.69
N HIS A 171 0.69 -16.39 15.73
CA HIS A 171 0.96 -17.82 15.82
C HIS A 171 2.46 -18.16 15.86
N GLU A 172 3.29 -17.44 15.10
CA GLU A 172 4.74 -17.67 15.09
C GLU A 172 5.39 -17.18 16.39
N GLN A 173 4.92 -16.08 16.97
CA GLN A 173 5.43 -15.55 18.24
C GLN A 173 5.10 -16.47 19.42
N THR A 174 3.89 -17.04 19.48
CA THR A 174 3.54 -18.04 20.51
C THR A 174 4.41 -19.29 20.39
N ALA A 175 4.65 -19.79 19.16
CA ALA A 175 5.49 -20.95 18.92
C ALA A 175 6.97 -20.73 19.25
N ALA A 176 7.45 -19.48 19.24
CA ALA A 176 8.80 -19.11 19.66
C ALA A 176 8.94 -19.09 21.19
N LEU A 177 7.92 -18.60 21.90
CA LEU A 177 7.87 -18.54 23.38
C LEU A 177 7.77 -19.93 24.02
N ASP A 178 7.07 -20.87 23.39
CA ASP A 178 6.96 -22.26 23.89
C ASP A 178 8.26 -23.08 23.74
N LYS A 179 9.26 -22.55 23.00
CA LYS A 179 10.54 -23.21 22.71
C LYS A 179 11.73 -22.63 23.50
N SER A 180 11.50 -21.58 24.28
CA SER A 180 12.51 -20.93 25.14
C SER A 180 12.31 -21.32 26.60
#